data_AF-A0A836WMP1-F1
#
_entry.id   AF-A0A836WMP1-F1
#
_cell.length_a   1.000
_cell.length_b   1.000
_cell.length_c   1.000
_cell.angle_alpha   90.00
_cell.angle_beta   90.00
_cell.angle_gamma   90.00
#
_symmetry.space_group_name_H-M   'P 1'
#
loop_
_entity.id
_entity.type
_entity.pdbx_description
1 polymer ?
#
loop_
_entity_poly.entity_id
_entity_poly.type
_entity_poly.pdbx_seq_one_letter_code
_entity_poly.pdbx_strand_id
1 'polypeptide(L)'
;MCSAPPADRGHPAVEREARAWPVAPFRGETGGVCPVGGEKAGPRGGGQVTRQQEVKVLKGLRGENEKWAAATRELLRQHNVTMINLIGGPGCGKTALLCRLAEHLGGSARVAVLEGDVETTYDARRIAETGIPVRQLLTGGACHLEARLVHAGLQELPLADLDFVFVENVGNLVCPAEFDIGERAKVAVVSVTEGEDKPEKYPLVFRLAGAVILTKADLLPHVPFDAPSLERHLRKVNSTAPLLITSALTGQGVRETADCFGGWRT
;
A
#
# COMPACT_ATOMS: atom_id res chain seq x y z
N MET A 1 38.26 -28.41 -26.24
CA MET A 1 37.94 -27.93 -24.88
C MET A 1 36.73 -27.00 -24.99
N CYS A 2 35.53 -27.52 -24.77
CA CYS A 2 34.32 -26.73 -24.55
C CYS A 2 33.52 -27.46 -23.48
N SER A 3 33.51 -26.89 -22.29
CA SER A 3 32.84 -27.41 -21.09
C SER A 3 31.33 -27.15 -21.20
N ALA A 4 30.53 -28.19 -20.93
CA ALA A 4 29.09 -28.07 -20.77
C ALA A 4 28.73 -27.24 -19.52
N PRO A 5 27.59 -26.52 -19.51
CA PRO A 5 27.13 -25.81 -18.31
C PRO A 5 26.64 -26.82 -17.25
N PRO A 6 26.77 -26.50 -15.95
CA PRO A 6 26.34 -27.40 -14.90
C PRO A 6 24.80 -27.47 -14.83
N ALA A 7 24.31 -28.68 -14.53
CA ALA A 7 22.90 -29.00 -14.37
C ALA A 7 22.23 -28.13 -13.30
N ASP A 8 21.10 -27.55 -13.69
CA ASP A 8 20.18 -26.81 -12.84
C ASP A 8 19.67 -27.72 -11.71
N ARG A 9 19.92 -27.32 -10.46
CA ARG A 9 19.43 -28.05 -9.29
C ARG A 9 17.97 -27.67 -9.11
N GLY A 10 17.09 -28.51 -9.64
CA GLY A 10 15.65 -28.39 -9.46
C GLY A 10 15.27 -28.19 -8.00
N HIS A 11 14.63 -27.06 -7.71
CA HIS A 11 13.83 -26.89 -6.51
C HIS A 11 12.61 -27.80 -6.60
N PRO A 12 12.23 -28.52 -5.52
CA PRO A 12 11.04 -29.36 -5.55
C PRO A 12 9.80 -28.48 -5.71
N ALA A 13 9.04 -28.73 -6.77
CA ALA A 13 7.71 -28.17 -6.95
C ALA A 13 6.82 -28.68 -5.80
N VAL A 14 6.51 -27.80 -4.86
CA VAL A 14 5.47 -28.06 -3.86
C VAL A 14 4.14 -27.91 -4.59
N GLU A 15 3.48 -29.03 -4.90
CA GLU A 15 2.06 -29.04 -5.27
C GLU A 15 1.28 -28.38 -4.12
N ARG A 16 0.91 -27.12 -4.29
CA ARG A 16 0.06 -26.38 -3.34
C ARG A 16 -1.37 -26.47 -3.85
N GLU A 17 -2.21 -27.20 -3.12
CA GLU A 17 -3.66 -27.07 -3.24
C GLU A 17 -4.04 -25.59 -3.14
N ALA A 18 -4.78 -25.07 -4.12
CA ALA A 18 -5.28 -23.71 -4.14
C ALA A 18 -6.27 -23.50 -2.99
N ARG A 19 -5.75 -23.16 -1.81
CA ARG A 19 -6.56 -22.81 -0.64
C ARG A 19 -7.21 -21.45 -0.92
N ALA A 20 -8.51 -21.43 -1.17
CA ALA A 20 -9.27 -20.19 -1.31
C ALA A 20 -9.07 -19.33 -0.04
N TRP A 21 -8.57 -18.10 -0.22
CA TRP A 21 -8.30 -17.19 0.89
C TRP A 21 -9.56 -16.40 1.27
N PRO A 22 -10.03 -16.46 2.52
CA PRO A 22 -11.28 -15.81 2.92
C PRO A 22 -11.10 -14.29 3.01
N VAL A 23 -11.85 -13.54 2.20
CA VAL A 23 -11.86 -12.06 2.14
C VAL A 23 -12.71 -11.43 3.28
N ALA A 24 -12.77 -12.07 4.45
CA ALA A 24 -13.53 -11.53 5.56
C ALA A 24 -12.88 -10.21 6.05
N PRO A 25 -13.65 -9.17 6.34
CA PRO A 25 -13.10 -7.92 6.87
C PRO A 25 -12.49 -8.16 8.26
N PHE A 26 -11.27 -7.67 8.45
CA PHE A 26 -10.70 -7.58 9.79
C PHE A 26 -11.42 -6.48 10.58
N ARG A 27 -12.11 -6.87 11.65
CA ARG A 27 -12.63 -5.94 12.65
C ARG A 27 -11.70 -5.98 13.85
N GLY A 28 -10.66 -5.15 13.84
CA GLY A 28 -9.91 -4.89 15.06
C GLY A 28 -10.89 -4.42 16.13
N GLU A 29 -10.73 -4.86 17.37
CA GLU A 29 -11.51 -4.35 18.49
C GLU A 29 -11.31 -2.83 18.56
N THR A 30 -12.27 -2.09 18.02
CA THR A 30 -12.37 -0.65 18.16
C THR A 30 -12.66 -0.40 19.63
N GLY A 31 -11.62 -0.06 20.39
CA GLY A 31 -11.80 0.53 21.70
C GLY A 31 -12.63 1.80 21.54
N GLY A 32 -13.92 1.70 21.90
CA GLY A 32 -14.83 2.82 22.11
C GLY A 32 -15.29 3.55 20.84
N VAL A 33 -16.21 2.96 20.08
CA VAL A 33 -17.21 3.79 19.40
C VAL A 33 -18.11 4.36 20.49
N CYS A 34 -18.04 5.67 20.73
CA CYS A 34 -18.97 6.36 21.61
C CYS A 34 -20.42 6.04 21.16
N PRO A 35 -21.29 5.51 22.04
CA PRO A 35 -22.66 5.23 21.66
C PRO A 35 -23.39 6.54 21.37
N VAL A 36 -23.95 6.66 20.17
CA VAL A 36 -24.93 7.71 19.85
C VAL A 36 -26.23 7.29 20.56
N GLY A 37 -26.31 7.59 21.85
CA GLY A 37 -27.47 7.38 22.70
C GLY A 37 -28.53 8.44 22.44
N GLY A 38 -29.77 7.98 22.29
CA GLY A 38 -30.94 8.78 21.95
C GLY A 38 -31.27 9.92 22.92
N GLU A 39 -32.07 10.83 22.38
CA GLU A 39 -32.63 12.04 23.00
C GLU A 39 -33.05 11.87 24.47
N LYS A 40 -32.44 12.66 25.35
CA LYS A 40 -33.16 13.49 26.32
C LYS A 40 -32.46 14.85 26.46
N ALA A 41 -33.22 15.91 26.20
CA ALA A 41 -32.79 17.30 26.24
C ALA A 41 -32.36 17.74 27.65
N GLY A 42 -31.16 18.33 27.75
CA GLY A 42 -30.62 19.04 28.92
C GLY A 42 -29.64 20.13 28.45
N PRO A 43 -29.43 21.22 29.20
CA PRO A 43 -29.00 22.50 28.63
C PRO A 43 -27.54 22.49 28.15
N ARG A 44 -27.33 23.11 26.98
CA ARG A 44 -26.06 23.19 26.23
C ARG A 44 -25.01 24.01 26.99
N GLY A 45 -23.87 23.38 27.29
CA GLY A 45 -22.61 24.07 27.66
C GLY A 45 -21.55 23.78 26.61
N GLY A 46 -21.24 24.74 25.74
CA GLY A 46 -20.19 24.61 24.73
C GLY A 46 -18.81 24.71 25.38
N GLY A 47 -18.16 23.57 25.61
CA GLY A 47 -16.75 23.52 26.02
C GLY A 47 -15.84 23.83 24.84
N GLN A 48 -15.20 24.99 24.82
CA GLN A 48 -14.12 25.30 23.89
C GLN A 48 -12.91 24.41 24.23
N VAL A 49 -12.55 23.50 23.32
CA VAL A 49 -11.29 22.77 23.41
C VAL A 49 -10.16 23.79 23.24
N THR A 50 -9.25 23.83 24.21
CA THR A 50 -8.14 24.80 24.18
C THR A 50 -7.03 24.32 23.23
N ARG A 51 -6.36 25.26 22.55
CA ARG A 51 -5.21 24.99 21.66
C ARG A 51 -4.13 24.12 22.30
N GLN A 52 -3.97 24.19 23.63
CA GLN A 52 -3.03 23.35 24.38
C GLN A 52 -3.52 21.90 24.53
N GLN A 53 -4.82 21.67 24.67
CA GLN A 53 -5.41 20.34 24.69
C GLN A 53 -5.36 19.69 23.30
N GLU A 54 -5.63 20.44 22.22
CA GLU A 54 -5.49 19.93 20.84
C GLU A 54 -4.06 19.46 20.55
N VAL A 55 -3.05 20.27 20.93
CA VAL A 55 -1.63 19.91 20.74
C VAL A 55 -1.23 18.68 21.56
N LYS A 56 -1.80 18.50 22.75
CA LYS A 56 -1.51 17.33 23.61
C LYS A 56 -2.12 16.05 23.06
N VAL A 57 -3.36 16.11 22.55
CA VAL A 57 -4.05 14.96 21.92
C VAL A 57 -3.36 14.54 20.63
N LEU A 58 -3.02 15.49 19.75
CA LEU A 58 -2.33 15.20 18.49
C LEU A 58 -0.93 14.57 18.72
N LYS A 59 -0.20 15.02 19.75
CA LYS A 59 1.09 14.41 20.13
C LYS A 59 0.93 13.00 20.70
N GLY A 60 -0.16 12.74 21.45
CA GLY A 60 -0.46 11.41 21.98
C GLY A 60 -0.71 10.38 20.87
N LEU A 61 -1.57 10.72 19.90
CA LEU A 61 -1.91 9.85 18.77
C LEU A 61 -0.69 9.51 17.90
N ARG A 62 0.17 10.50 17.62
CA ARG A 62 1.44 10.26 16.88
C ARG A 62 2.35 9.30 17.62
N GLY A 63 2.50 9.46 18.93
CA GLY A 63 3.32 8.57 19.76
C GLY A 63 2.78 7.15 19.86
N GLU A 64 1.47 6.94 19.70
CA GLU A 64 0.89 5.60 19.62
C GLU A 64 1.11 4.96 18.24
N ASN A 65 0.91 5.70 17.16
CA ASN A 65 1.17 5.19 15.80
C ASN A 65 2.63 4.76 15.61
N GLU A 66 3.59 5.58 16.09
CA GLU A 66 5.02 5.27 16.02
C GLU A 66 5.40 3.96 16.74
N LYS A 67 4.76 3.67 17.88
CA LYS A 67 4.97 2.41 18.61
C LYS A 67 4.50 1.21 17.78
N TRP A 68 3.32 1.29 17.17
CA TRP A 68 2.79 0.23 16.32
C TRP A 68 3.56 0.07 15.01
N ALA A 69 4.08 1.16 14.44
CA ALA A 69 4.96 1.12 13.28
C ALA A 69 6.27 0.40 13.61
N ALA A 70 6.84 0.67 14.79
CA ALA A 70 8.03 -0.04 15.28
C ALA A 70 7.77 -1.54 15.53
N ALA A 71 6.64 -1.88 16.16
CA ALA A 71 6.24 -3.27 16.35
C ALA A 71 6.02 -4.01 15.02
N THR A 72 5.45 -3.33 14.03
CA THR A 72 5.25 -3.85 12.67
C THR A 72 6.57 -4.13 11.97
N ARG A 73 7.52 -3.18 12.03
CA ARG A 73 8.87 -3.40 11.47
C ARG A 73 9.58 -4.58 12.11
N GLU A 74 9.46 -4.74 13.43
CA GLU A 74 10.05 -5.87 14.13
C GLU A 74 9.41 -7.22 13.75
N LEU A 75 8.07 -7.27 13.65
CA LEU A 75 7.35 -8.47 13.20
C LEU A 75 7.79 -8.90 11.79
N LEU A 76 7.88 -7.94 10.87
CA LEU A 76 8.31 -8.18 9.49
C LEU A 76 9.77 -8.65 9.43
N ARG A 77 10.66 -8.02 10.22
CA ARG A 77 12.08 -8.40 10.32
C ARG A 77 12.26 -9.83 10.84
N GLN A 78 11.47 -10.25 11.82
CA GLN A 78 11.51 -11.62 12.35
C GLN A 78 11.18 -12.69 11.30
N HIS A 79 10.38 -12.33 10.29
CA HIS A 79 9.97 -13.23 9.21
C HIS A 79 10.74 -12.98 7.89
N ASN A 80 11.67 -12.02 7.85
CA ASN A 80 12.34 -11.57 6.63
C ASN A 80 11.37 -11.15 5.51
N VAL A 81 10.27 -10.50 5.88
CA VAL A 81 9.24 -10.02 4.95
C VAL A 81 9.43 -8.53 4.68
N THR A 82 9.47 -8.14 3.40
CA THR A 82 9.49 -6.72 3.02
C THR A 82 8.06 -6.21 2.81
N MET A 83 7.66 -5.17 3.55
CA MET A 83 6.37 -4.52 3.35
C MET A 83 6.48 -3.23 2.52
N ILE A 84 5.63 -3.06 1.52
CA ILE A 84 5.62 -1.89 0.61
C ILE A 84 4.23 -1.24 0.63
N ASN A 85 4.18 0.07 0.85
CA ASN A 85 2.93 0.84 0.97
C ASN A 85 2.63 1.62 -0.31
N LEU A 86 1.58 1.23 -1.05
CA LEU A 86 1.14 1.90 -2.27
C LEU A 86 0.13 3.00 -1.92
N ILE A 87 0.52 4.26 -2.20
CA ILE A 87 -0.27 5.45 -1.91
C ILE A 87 -0.60 6.14 -3.23
N GLY A 88 -1.86 6.47 -3.47
CA GLY A 88 -2.29 7.10 -4.71
C GLY A 88 -3.74 7.57 -4.64
N GLY A 89 -4.15 8.40 -5.61
CA GLY A 89 -5.52 8.88 -5.69
C GLY A 89 -6.55 7.75 -5.93
N PRO A 90 -7.84 8.00 -5.68
CA PRO A 90 -8.89 7.08 -6.07
C PRO A 90 -8.83 6.79 -7.57
N GLY A 91 -8.93 5.51 -7.95
CA GLY A 91 -8.92 5.11 -9.37
C GLY A 91 -7.58 5.27 -10.08
N CYS A 92 -6.46 5.53 -9.39
CA CYS A 92 -5.14 5.56 -10.01
C CYS A 92 -4.60 4.16 -10.41
N GLY A 93 -5.32 3.08 -10.09
CA GLY A 93 -5.01 1.73 -10.60
C GLY A 93 -4.12 0.86 -9.71
N LYS A 94 -4.05 1.15 -8.40
CA LYS A 94 -3.32 0.35 -7.40
C LYS A 94 -3.75 -1.13 -7.42
N THR A 95 -5.05 -1.42 -7.25
CA THR A 95 -5.60 -2.78 -7.31
C THR A 95 -5.20 -3.51 -8.59
N ALA A 96 -5.36 -2.86 -9.75
CA ALA A 96 -5.08 -3.48 -11.04
C ALA A 96 -3.58 -3.80 -11.21
N LEU A 97 -2.72 -2.89 -10.74
CA LEU A 97 -1.28 -3.12 -10.70
C LEU A 97 -0.91 -4.27 -9.77
N LEU A 98 -1.51 -4.34 -8.57
CA LEU A 98 -1.27 -5.43 -7.62
C LEU A 98 -1.71 -6.78 -8.17
N CYS A 99 -2.87 -6.87 -8.83
CA CYS A 99 -3.28 -8.09 -9.51
C CYS A 99 -2.25 -8.54 -10.56
N ARG A 100 -1.77 -7.61 -11.41
CA ARG A 100 -0.74 -7.94 -12.41
C ARG A 100 0.60 -8.34 -11.80
N LEU A 101 1.02 -7.66 -10.74
CA LEU A 101 2.24 -8.02 -10.02
C LEU A 101 2.10 -9.39 -9.37
N ALA A 102 0.95 -9.72 -8.76
CA ALA A 102 0.69 -11.04 -8.19
C ALA A 102 0.80 -12.15 -9.24
N GLU A 103 0.18 -11.96 -10.42
CA GLU A 103 0.27 -12.90 -11.54
C GLU A 103 1.71 -13.02 -12.07
N HIS A 104 2.46 -11.92 -12.14
CA HIS A 104 3.87 -11.94 -12.58
C HIS A 104 4.81 -12.59 -11.55
N LEU A 105 4.60 -12.32 -10.26
CA LEU A 105 5.45 -12.75 -9.15
C LEU A 105 5.12 -14.17 -8.67
N GLY A 106 3.95 -14.73 -9.01
CA GLY A 106 3.51 -16.05 -8.55
C GLY A 106 4.48 -17.21 -8.81
N GLY A 107 5.48 -17.02 -9.68
CA GLY A 107 6.58 -17.98 -9.90
C GLY A 107 7.94 -17.61 -9.27
N SER A 108 8.13 -16.39 -8.76
CA SER A 108 9.44 -15.85 -8.34
C SER A 108 9.47 -15.22 -6.94
N ALA A 109 8.31 -14.88 -6.37
CA ALA A 109 8.20 -14.34 -5.02
C ALA A 109 6.88 -14.76 -4.37
N ARG A 110 6.91 -15.00 -3.06
CA ARG A 110 5.70 -15.30 -2.28
C ARG A 110 5.13 -13.98 -1.76
N VAL A 111 3.92 -13.61 -2.19
CA VAL A 111 3.36 -12.29 -1.94
C VAL A 111 1.98 -12.36 -1.30
N ALA A 112 1.65 -11.36 -0.49
CA ALA A 112 0.31 -11.13 0.05
C ALA A 112 -0.06 -9.65 -0.04
N VAL A 113 -1.36 -9.35 0.09
CA VAL A 113 -1.87 -7.97 0.11
C VAL A 113 -2.67 -7.69 1.38
N LEU A 114 -2.39 -6.55 2.00
CA LEU A 114 -3.31 -5.88 2.92
C LEU A 114 -4.03 -4.79 2.13
N GLU A 115 -5.33 -4.93 1.96
CA GLU A 115 -6.14 -4.01 1.14
C GLU A 115 -6.92 -3.08 2.08
N GLY A 116 -6.62 -1.78 2.00
CA GLY A 116 -7.20 -0.76 2.86
C GLY A 116 -8.22 0.12 2.14
N ASP A 117 -9.48 0.02 2.56
CA ASP A 117 -10.57 0.84 2.04
C ASP A 117 -11.44 1.39 3.18
N VAL A 118 -12.24 2.40 2.85
CA VAL A 118 -13.13 3.06 3.80
C VAL A 118 -14.26 2.13 4.23
N GLU A 119 -14.92 1.47 3.27
CA GLU A 119 -16.13 0.68 3.54
C GLU A 119 -16.30 -0.58 2.68
N THR A 120 -15.66 -0.68 1.51
CA THR A 120 -15.97 -1.77 0.58
C THR A 120 -14.97 -2.93 0.65
N THR A 121 -15.32 -4.04 0.00
CA THR A 121 -14.46 -5.23 -0.14
C THR A 121 -14.19 -5.60 -1.59
N TYR A 122 -14.49 -4.70 -2.53
CA TYR A 122 -14.41 -5.00 -3.95
C TYR A 122 -12.97 -5.24 -4.40
N ASP A 123 -12.05 -4.41 -3.93
CA ASP A 123 -10.63 -4.52 -4.28
C ASP A 123 -10.02 -5.79 -3.68
N ALA A 124 -10.27 -6.09 -2.40
CA ALA A 124 -9.77 -7.32 -1.79
C ALA A 124 -10.28 -8.60 -2.49
N ARG A 125 -11.55 -8.62 -2.94
CA ARG A 125 -12.09 -9.76 -3.72
C ARG A 125 -11.38 -9.93 -5.06
N ARG A 126 -11.19 -8.83 -5.78
CA ARG A 126 -10.50 -8.82 -7.07
C ARG A 126 -9.05 -9.29 -6.95
N ILE A 127 -8.37 -8.93 -5.86
CA ILE A 127 -7.01 -9.43 -5.62
C ILE A 127 -7.03 -10.91 -5.23
N ALA A 128 -8.02 -11.36 -4.44
CA ALA A 128 -8.13 -12.77 -4.05
C ALA A 128 -8.35 -13.72 -5.25
N GLU A 129 -8.95 -13.25 -6.35
CA GLU A 129 -9.07 -14.00 -7.62
C GLU A 129 -7.71 -14.40 -8.22
N THR A 130 -6.61 -13.71 -7.85
CA THR A 130 -5.25 -14.09 -8.27
C THR A 130 -4.68 -15.27 -7.49
N GLY A 131 -5.35 -15.72 -6.43
CA GLY A 131 -4.94 -16.85 -5.60
C GLY A 131 -3.93 -16.52 -4.49
N ILE A 132 -3.49 -15.26 -4.37
CA ILE A 132 -2.60 -14.84 -3.28
C ILE A 132 -3.37 -14.59 -1.98
N PRO A 133 -2.71 -14.67 -0.81
CA PRO A 133 -3.28 -14.21 0.45
C PRO A 133 -3.66 -12.72 0.40
N VAL A 134 -4.89 -12.40 0.80
CA VAL A 134 -5.39 -11.02 0.89
C VAL A 134 -6.13 -10.81 2.18
N ARG A 135 -5.88 -9.68 2.84
CA ARG A 135 -6.68 -9.26 3.99
C ARG A 135 -7.20 -7.84 3.85
N GLN A 136 -8.52 -7.71 4.02
CA GLN A 136 -9.20 -6.42 4.04
C GLN A 136 -9.00 -5.71 5.38
N LEU A 137 -8.65 -4.43 5.31
CA LEU A 137 -8.54 -3.50 6.42
C LEU A 137 -9.56 -2.37 6.23
N LEU A 138 -10.67 -2.42 6.95
CA LEU A 138 -11.68 -1.36 6.91
C LEU A 138 -11.28 -0.24 7.87
N THR A 139 -11.16 0.98 7.37
CA THR A 139 -10.75 2.12 8.19
C THR A 139 -11.89 2.72 9.03
N GLY A 140 -13.14 2.39 8.71
CA GLY A 140 -14.30 2.93 9.42
C GLY A 140 -14.49 4.43 9.24
N GLY A 141 -14.12 4.97 8.07
CA GLY A 141 -14.26 6.38 7.73
C GLY A 141 -12.95 7.17 7.65
N ALA A 142 -11.82 6.61 8.12
CA ALA A 142 -10.54 7.30 8.04
C ALA A 142 -9.96 7.30 6.61
N CYS A 143 -9.31 8.41 6.23
CA CYS A 143 -8.73 8.63 4.90
C CYS A 143 -7.36 7.95 4.68
N HIS A 144 -6.88 7.15 5.64
CA HIS A 144 -5.58 6.50 5.62
C HIS A 144 -5.58 5.26 6.55
N LEU A 145 -4.57 4.41 6.39
CA LEU A 145 -4.29 3.30 7.30
C LEU A 145 -3.38 3.72 8.46
N GLU A 146 -3.73 3.31 9.67
CA GLU A 146 -2.89 3.44 10.87
C GLU A 146 -2.06 2.17 11.12
N ALA A 147 -0.88 2.34 11.71
CA ALA A 147 0.06 1.24 11.94
C ALA A 147 -0.53 0.11 12.81
N ARG A 148 -1.43 0.43 13.75
CA ARG A 148 -2.10 -0.57 14.60
C ARG A 148 -2.97 -1.53 13.78
N LEU A 149 -3.72 -0.99 12.82
CA LEU A 149 -4.61 -1.77 11.97
C LEU A 149 -3.80 -2.66 11.02
N VAL A 150 -2.71 -2.11 10.46
CA VAL A 150 -1.77 -2.85 9.61
C VAL A 150 -1.09 -3.97 10.40
N HIS A 151 -0.60 -3.69 11.61
CA HIS A 151 0.02 -4.68 12.48
C HIS A 151 -0.89 -5.88 12.73
N ALA A 152 -2.15 -5.61 13.09
CA ALA A 152 -3.11 -6.67 13.36
C ALA A 152 -3.46 -7.47 12.08
N GLY A 153 -3.58 -6.81 10.93
CA GLY A 153 -3.76 -7.48 9.65
C GLY A 153 -2.60 -8.41 9.28
N LEU A 154 -1.36 -8.00 9.54
CA LEU A 154 -0.17 -8.83 9.31
C LEU A 154 -0.18 -10.12 10.14
N GLN A 155 -0.70 -10.08 11.37
CA GLN A 155 -0.75 -11.26 12.25
C GLN A 155 -1.68 -12.36 11.72
N GLU A 156 -2.58 -12.04 10.80
CA GLU A 156 -3.48 -13.00 10.16
C GLU A 156 -2.93 -13.54 8.83
N LEU A 157 -1.83 -12.97 8.33
CA LEU A 157 -1.14 -13.45 7.13
C LEU A 157 -0.12 -14.56 7.49
N PRO A 158 0.17 -15.49 6.56
CA PRO A 158 1.12 -16.57 6.79
C PRO A 158 2.55 -16.05 6.57
N LEU A 159 3.03 -15.14 7.41
CA LEU A 159 4.27 -14.38 7.18
C LEU A 159 5.51 -15.25 6.96
N ALA A 160 5.60 -16.42 7.59
CA ALA A 160 6.70 -17.37 7.37
C ALA A 160 6.77 -17.89 5.91
N ASP A 161 5.66 -17.82 5.20
CA ASP A 161 5.52 -18.24 3.81
C ASP A 161 5.61 -17.08 2.80
N LEU A 162 6.00 -15.87 3.23
CA LEU A 162 5.99 -14.68 2.37
C LEU A 162 7.39 -14.08 2.23
N ASP A 163 7.60 -13.39 1.11
CA ASP A 163 8.75 -12.53 0.85
C ASP A 163 8.33 -11.05 0.88
N PHE A 164 7.13 -10.76 0.36
CA PHE A 164 6.57 -9.41 0.33
C PHE A 164 5.14 -9.36 0.86
N VAL A 165 4.83 -8.25 1.51
CA VAL A 165 3.45 -7.81 1.75
C VAL A 165 3.28 -6.44 1.10
N PHE A 166 2.32 -6.34 0.19
CA PHE A 166 1.90 -5.05 -0.35
C PHE A 166 0.74 -4.51 0.46
N VAL A 167 0.80 -3.25 0.83
CA VAL A 167 -0.33 -2.53 1.42
C VAL A 167 -0.91 -1.63 0.34
N GLU A 168 -2.15 -1.91 -0.07
CA GLU A 168 -2.93 -0.94 -0.83
C GLU A 168 -3.54 0.04 0.17
N ASN A 169 -3.02 1.27 0.23
CA ASN A 169 -3.60 2.28 1.11
C ASN A 169 -4.88 2.87 0.52
N VAL A 170 -5.66 3.55 1.37
CA VAL A 170 -6.85 4.28 0.95
C VAL A 170 -6.51 5.26 -0.18
N GLY A 171 -7.42 5.42 -1.15
CA GLY A 171 -7.29 6.34 -2.28
C GLY A 171 -7.15 7.81 -1.85
N ASN A 172 -5.95 8.24 -1.47
CA ASN A 172 -5.65 9.59 -1.02
C ASN A 172 -4.14 9.89 -1.14
N LEU A 173 -3.78 11.05 -1.70
CA LEU A 173 -2.39 11.50 -1.85
C LEU A 173 -1.86 12.37 -0.69
N VAL A 174 -2.73 12.71 0.27
CA VAL A 174 -2.45 13.62 1.37
C VAL A 174 -2.29 12.84 2.67
N CYS A 175 -3.39 12.32 3.23
CA CYS A 175 -3.39 11.71 4.57
C CYS A 175 -2.34 10.60 4.72
N PRO A 176 -2.24 9.60 3.82
CA PRO A 176 -1.36 8.44 4.03
C PRO A 176 0.15 8.78 4.05
N ALA A 177 0.54 9.94 3.51
CA ALA A 177 1.93 10.35 3.50
C ALA A 177 2.46 10.72 4.89
N GLU A 178 1.57 11.11 5.82
CA GLU A 178 1.93 11.55 7.17
C GLU A 178 2.08 10.40 8.17
N PHE A 179 1.64 9.18 7.82
CA PHE A 179 1.60 8.04 8.74
C PHE A 179 2.64 7.00 8.33
N ASP A 180 3.55 6.68 9.25
CA ASP A 180 4.40 5.49 9.17
C ASP A 180 3.56 4.28 9.60
N ILE A 181 3.44 3.26 8.74
CA ILE A 181 2.75 2.00 9.06
C ILE A 181 3.74 0.85 9.27
N GLY A 182 5.04 1.14 9.31
CA GLY A 182 6.11 0.17 9.46
C GLY A 182 6.60 -0.40 8.14
N GLU A 183 6.28 0.24 7.01
CA GLU A 183 6.71 -0.17 5.68
C GLU A 183 8.22 0.05 5.46
N ARG A 184 8.79 -0.74 4.54
CA ARG A 184 10.16 -0.55 4.06
C ARG A 184 10.26 0.66 3.12
N ALA A 185 9.21 0.90 2.34
CA ALA A 185 9.13 1.99 1.37
C ALA A 185 7.68 2.39 1.09
N LYS A 186 7.48 3.70 0.91
CA LYS A 186 6.27 4.26 0.29
C LYS A 186 6.43 4.29 -1.22
N VAL A 187 5.40 3.93 -1.96
CA VAL A 187 5.34 4.01 -3.42
C VAL A 187 4.20 4.94 -3.80
N ALA A 188 4.50 6.05 -4.47
CA ALA A 188 3.49 6.96 -4.97
C ALA A 188 2.97 6.46 -6.33
N VAL A 189 1.66 6.30 -6.45
CA VAL A 189 0.99 5.82 -7.66
C VAL A 189 0.12 6.93 -8.24
N VAL A 190 0.43 7.34 -9.46
CA VAL A 190 -0.35 8.29 -10.26
C VAL A 190 -0.72 7.65 -11.59
N SER A 191 -1.84 8.04 -12.15
CA SER A 191 -2.24 7.61 -13.49
C SER A 191 -2.11 8.72 -14.52
N VAL A 192 -1.96 8.33 -15.79
CA VAL A 192 -1.98 9.24 -16.94
C VAL A 192 -3.23 10.15 -16.95
N THR A 193 -4.33 9.70 -16.36
CA THR A 193 -5.60 10.46 -16.31
C THR A 193 -5.66 11.55 -15.23
N GLU A 194 -4.59 11.74 -14.44
CA GLU A 194 -4.60 12.65 -13.28
C GLU A 194 -3.84 13.96 -13.49
N GLY A 195 -3.08 14.10 -14.58
CA GLY A 195 -2.23 15.27 -14.86
C GLY A 195 -0.82 15.18 -14.26
N GLU A 196 0.10 15.90 -14.88
CA GLU A 196 1.56 15.81 -14.67
C GLU A 196 2.06 16.58 -13.46
N ASP A 197 1.27 17.54 -12.96
CA ASP A 197 1.62 18.48 -11.88
C ASP A 197 1.53 17.86 -10.47
N LYS A 198 1.06 16.61 -10.37
CA LYS A 198 0.83 15.90 -9.10
C LYS A 198 2.01 15.95 -8.12
N PRO A 199 3.28 15.78 -8.54
CA PRO A 199 4.40 15.87 -7.62
C PRO A 199 4.51 17.20 -6.88
N GLU A 200 4.32 18.34 -7.57
CA GLU A 200 4.37 19.66 -6.95
C GLU A 200 3.10 19.97 -6.15
N LYS A 201 1.94 19.43 -6.57
CA LYS A 201 0.65 19.63 -5.90
C LYS A 201 0.52 18.84 -4.59
N TYR A 202 1.17 17.69 -4.49
CA TYR A 202 1.12 16.80 -3.30
C TYR A 202 2.54 16.45 -2.81
N PRO A 203 3.39 17.43 -2.48
CA PRO A 203 4.83 17.22 -2.43
C PRO A 203 5.31 16.22 -1.37
N LEU A 204 4.55 16.04 -0.28
CA LEU A 204 4.97 15.15 0.80
C LEU A 204 5.05 13.69 0.36
N VAL A 205 4.02 13.15 -0.30
CA VAL A 205 4.01 11.74 -0.73
C VAL A 205 5.12 11.46 -1.73
N PHE A 206 5.33 12.36 -2.70
CA PHE A 206 6.37 12.19 -3.72
C PHE A 206 7.77 12.38 -3.15
N ARG A 207 7.97 13.29 -2.19
CA ARG A 207 9.25 13.45 -1.49
C ARG A 207 9.65 12.22 -0.69
N LEU A 208 8.68 11.56 -0.05
CA LEU A 208 8.92 10.37 0.78
C LEU A 208 8.93 9.07 -0.03
N ALA A 209 8.49 9.10 -1.28
CA ALA A 209 8.39 7.91 -2.11
C ALA A 209 9.77 7.32 -2.42
N GLY A 210 9.91 6.00 -2.19
CA GLY A 210 11.05 5.22 -2.65
C GLY A 210 11.00 4.91 -4.14
N ALA A 211 9.80 4.92 -4.73
CA ALA A 211 9.56 4.87 -6.17
C ALA A 211 8.25 5.58 -6.52
N VAL A 212 8.15 6.09 -7.75
CA VAL A 212 6.91 6.66 -8.29
C VAL A 212 6.48 5.83 -9.49
N ILE A 213 5.21 5.46 -9.53
CA ILE A 213 4.64 4.67 -10.61
C ILE A 213 3.61 5.52 -11.37
N LEU A 214 3.83 5.67 -12.67
CA LEU A 214 2.83 6.16 -13.62
C LEU A 214 2.07 4.96 -14.19
N THR A 215 0.78 4.85 -13.90
CA THR A 215 -0.09 3.77 -14.37
C THR A 215 -0.95 4.21 -15.56
N LYS A 216 -1.62 3.24 -16.20
CA LYS A 216 -2.48 3.44 -17.38
C LYS A 216 -1.72 4.02 -18.57
N ALA A 217 -0.45 3.63 -18.74
CA ALA A 217 0.39 4.08 -19.85
C ALA A 217 -0.19 3.72 -21.23
N ASP A 218 -1.05 2.71 -21.30
CA ASP A 218 -1.83 2.35 -22.49
C ASP A 218 -2.73 3.48 -22.99
N LEU A 219 -3.07 4.46 -22.15
CA LEU A 219 -3.90 5.61 -22.51
C LEU A 219 -3.11 6.79 -23.11
N LEU A 220 -1.78 6.77 -23.09
CA LEU A 220 -0.95 7.87 -23.61
C LEU A 220 -1.31 8.30 -25.05
N PRO A 221 -1.67 7.39 -25.99
CA PRO A 221 -2.10 7.79 -27.33
C PRO A 221 -3.46 8.49 -27.39
N HIS A 222 -4.23 8.46 -26.30
CA HIS A 222 -5.64 8.87 -26.26
C HIS A 222 -5.90 10.12 -25.41
N VAL A 223 -4.91 10.56 -24.62
CA VAL A 223 -5.06 11.72 -23.73
C VAL A 223 -3.84 12.64 -23.83
N PRO A 224 -4.01 13.96 -23.64
CA PRO A 224 -2.91 14.91 -23.70
C PRO A 224 -2.09 14.87 -22.41
N PHE A 225 -1.20 13.87 -22.29
CA PHE A 225 -0.31 13.71 -21.13
C PHE A 225 1.16 13.64 -21.55
N ASP A 226 2.01 14.47 -20.94
CA ASP A 226 3.46 14.53 -21.16
C ASP A 226 4.23 13.83 -20.03
N ALA A 227 4.56 12.55 -20.20
CA ALA A 227 5.36 11.81 -19.21
C ALA A 227 6.71 12.47 -18.87
N PRO A 228 7.47 13.01 -19.84
CA PRO A 228 8.61 13.89 -19.55
C PRO A 228 8.29 15.09 -18.63
N SER A 229 7.10 15.69 -18.73
CA SER A 229 6.70 16.75 -17.78
C SER A 229 6.51 16.23 -16.38
N LEU A 230 5.83 15.09 -16.22
CA LEU A 230 5.69 14.45 -14.91
C LEU A 230 7.05 14.22 -14.27
N GLU A 231 8.03 13.74 -15.02
CA GLU A 231 9.39 13.55 -14.51
C GLU A 231 10.02 14.89 -14.09
N ARG A 232 9.90 15.96 -14.89
CA ARG A 232 10.39 17.30 -14.48
C ARG A 232 9.75 17.77 -13.18
N HIS A 233 8.44 17.60 -13.01
CA HIS A 233 7.74 17.93 -11.77
C HIS A 233 8.26 17.07 -10.59
N LEU A 234 8.44 15.78 -10.81
CA LEU A 234 8.98 14.86 -9.81
C LEU A 234 10.37 15.28 -9.35
N ARG A 235 11.29 15.58 -10.27
CA ARG A 235 12.68 15.91 -9.94
C ARG A 235 12.84 17.18 -9.09
N LYS A 236 11.86 18.09 -9.12
CA LYS A 236 11.83 19.26 -8.23
C LYS A 236 11.52 18.91 -6.77
N VAL A 237 10.86 17.78 -6.53
CA VAL A 237 10.37 17.36 -5.20
C VAL A 237 11.15 16.15 -4.67
N ASN A 238 11.58 15.25 -5.55
CA ASN A 238 12.36 14.06 -5.27
C ASN A 238 13.35 13.80 -6.41
N SER A 239 14.64 14.03 -6.14
CA SER A 239 15.68 13.93 -7.15
C SER A 239 16.09 12.49 -7.46
N THR A 240 15.80 11.52 -6.60
CA THR A 240 16.38 10.17 -6.66
C THR A 240 15.39 9.06 -6.94
N ALA A 241 14.11 9.21 -6.59
CA ALA A 241 13.12 8.14 -6.81
C ALA A 241 13.04 7.77 -8.31
N PRO A 242 13.06 6.47 -8.64
CA PRO A 242 12.80 6.02 -10.00
C PRO A 242 11.34 6.32 -10.37
N LEU A 243 11.14 6.71 -11.62
CA LEU A 243 9.81 6.81 -12.24
C LEU A 243 9.60 5.56 -13.10
N LEU A 244 8.61 4.75 -12.73
CA LEU A 244 8.25 3.51 -13.41
C LEU A 244 6.97 3.73 -14.21
N ILE A 245 7.01 3.48 -15.53
CA ILE A 245 5.85 3.67 -16.41
C ILE A 245 5.23 2.30 -16.67
N THR A 246 3.95 2.15 -16.32
CA THR A 246 3.28 0.85 -16.27
C THR A 246 1.88 0.88 -16.88
N SER A 247 1.46 -0.26 -17.38
CA SER A 247 0.07 -0.53 -17.75
C SER A 247 -0.31 -1.92 -17.26
N ALA A 248 -1.25 -1.99 -16.33
CA ALA A 248 -1.80 -3.25 -15.87
C ALA A 248 -2.63 -3.97 -16.95
N LEU A 249 -3.11 -3.22 -17.96
CA LEU A 249 -3.88 -3.79 -19.07
C LEU A 249 -2.97 -4.52 -20.06
N THR A 250 -1.83 -3.92 -20.42
CA THR A 250 -0.91 -4.49 -21.43
C THR A 250 0.24 -5.30 -20.82
N GLY A 251 0.49 -5.15 -19.52
CA GLY A 251 1.65 -5.74 -18.83
C GLY A 251 2.94 -4.92 -18.98
N GLN A 252 2.93 -3.80 -19.71
CA GLN A 252 4.08 -2.90 -19.83
C GLN A 252 4.56 -2.47 -18.43
N GLY A 253 5.88 -2.51 -18.19
CA GLY A 253 6.50 -1.97 -16.99
C GLY A 253 6.32 -2.82 -15.72
N VAL A 254 5.54 -3.91 -15.77
CA VAL A 254 5.25 -4.75 -14.60
C VAL A 254 6.50 -5.46 -14.10
N ARG A 255 7.35 -5.97 -15.01
CA ARG A 255 8.61 -6.63 -14.66
C ARG A 255 9.57 -5.64 -14.00
N GLU A 256 9.76 -4.49 -14.62
CA GLU A 256 10.64 -3.43 -14.13
C GLU A 256 10.19 -2.92 -12.75
N THR A 257 8.88 -2.90 -12.51
CA THR A 257 8.29 -2.58 -11.21
C THR A 257 8.59 -3.67 -10.17
N ALA A 258 8.40 -4.94 -10.53
CA ALA A 258 8.75 -6.07 -9.68
C ALA A 258 10.25 -6.12 -9.34
N ASP A 259 11.13 -5.85 -10.31
CA ASP A 259 12.57 -5.79 -10.12
C ASP A 259 12.98 -4.63 -9.19
N CYS A 260 12.36 -3.46 -9.35
CA CYS A 260 12.54 -2.33 -8.43
C CYS A 260 12.20 -2.71 -6.99
N PHE A 261 11.07 -3.42 -6.77
CA PHE A 261 10.68 -3.91 -5.45
C PHE A 261 11.61 -5.00 -4.94
N GLY A 262 12.14 -5.85 -5.83
CA GLY A 262 13.17 -6.84 -5.54
C GLY A 262 14.42 -6.25 -4.88
N GLY A 263 14.80 -5.03 -5.25
CA GLY A 263 15.90 -4.29 -4.63
C GLY A 263 15.69 -3.89 -3.17
N TRP A 264 14.48 -4.09 -2.61
CA TRP A 264 14.14 -3.78 -1.22
C TRP A 264 13.93 -5.02 -0.35
N ARG A 265 14.24 -6.22 -0.85
CA ARG A 265 14.22 -7.44 -0.02
C ARG A 265 15.12 -7.25 1.22
N THR A 266 14.64 -7.78 2.35
CA THR A 266 15.36 -7.79 3.63
C THR A 266 16.38 -8.90 3.66
#